data_AF-A0A7X2SQC8-F1
#
_entry.id   AF-A0A7X2SQC8-F1
#
_cell.length_a   1.000
_cell.length_b   1.000
_cell.length_c   1.000
_cell.angle_alpha   90.00
_cell.angle_beta   90.00
_cell.angle_gamma   90.00
#
_symmetry.space_group_name_H-M   'P 1'
#
loop_
_entity.id
_entity.type
_entity.pdbx_description
1 polymer ?
#
loop_
_entity_poly.entity_id
_entity_poly.type
_entity_poly.pdbx_seq_one_letter_code
_entity_poly.pdbx_strand_id
1 'polypeptide(L)'
;MDMEKIMAYVEKIAENLEGLVCAIGCDSMPSDGAIYVDGEQKVNYISTREALRILEGFGNNSASVMIGKSDYILIYDASRKLVIDGEAYLPSGYLVMKSCNGLQAIDDEDIADVIAALKSRMTMLALGKYRIQAYQLG
;
A
#
# COMPACT_ATOMS: atom_id res chain seq x y z
N MET A 1 -23.30 38.70 -15.38
CA MET A 1 -22.71 37.36 -15.55
C MET A 1 -23.87 36.43 -15.89
N ASP A 2 -23.97 36.01 -17.15
CA ASP A 2 -25.15 35.32 -17.70
C ASP A 2 -25.28 33.93 -17.09
N MET A 3 -26.44 33.61 -16.53
CA MET A 3 -26.75 32.32 -15.89
C MET A 3 -26.50 31.13 -16.84
N GLU A 4 -26.80 31.31 -18.13
CA GLU A 4 -26.53 30.30 -19.17
C GLU A 4 -25.04 29.99 -19.32
N LYS A 5 -24.17 31.00 -19.22
CA LYS A 5 -22.71 30.77 -19.29
C LYS A 5 -22.23 30.00 -18.07
N ILE A 6 -22.78 30.27 -16.88
CA ILE A 6 -22.42 29.55 -15.66
C ILE A 6 -22.83 28.08 -15.79
N MET A 7 -24.04 27.79 -16.27
CA MET A 7 -24.53 26.42 -16.47
C MET A 7 -23.67 25.64 -17.46
N ALA A 8 -23.33 26.23 -18.61
CA ALA A 8 -22.48 25.59 -19.61
C ALA A 8 -21.06 25.29 -19.07
N TYR A 9 -20.52 26.15 -18.20
CA TYR A 9 -19.24 25.88 -17.54
C TYR A 9 -19.35 24.73 -16.53
N VAL A 10 -20.43 24.66 -15.76
CA VAL A 10 -20.65 23.60 -14.76
C VAL A 10 -20.84 22.24 -15.44
N GLU A 11 -21.64 22.18 -16.52
CA GLU A 11 -21.85 20.96 -17.30
C GLU A 11 -20.53 20.46 -17.90
N LYS A 12 -19.73 21.36 -18.47
CA LYS A 12 -18.42 21.02 -19.01
C LYS A 12 -17.43 20.55 -17.94
N ILE A 13 -17.52 21.07 -16.71
CA ILE A 13 -16.71 20.57 -15.58
C ILE A 13 -17.16 19.15 -15.19
N ALA A 14 -18.47 18.90 -15.13
CA ALA A 14 -19.02 17.58 -14.80
C ALA A 14 -18.63 16.53 -15.84
N GLU A 15 -18.80 16.81 -17.14
CA GLU A 15 -18.39 15.92 -18.23
C GLU A 15 -16.88 15.63 -18.21
N ASN A 16 -16.06 16.65 -17.95
CA ASN A 16 -14.61 16.45 -17.83
C ASN A 16 -14.25 15.64 -16.58
N LEU A 17 -14.97 15.81 -15.46
CA LEU A 17 -14.78 14.99 -14.27
C LEU A 17 -15.14 13.53 -14.53
N GLU A 18 -16.29 13.26 -15.15
CA GLU A 18 -16.69 11.90 -15.53
C GLU A 18 -15.72 11.28 -16.54
N GLY A 19 -15.28 12.06 -17.53
CA GLY A 19 -14.28 11.64 -18.50
C GLY A 19 -12.93 11.31 -17.85
N LEU A 20 -12.52 12.10 -16.84
CA LEU A 20 -11.35 11.79 -16.04
C LEU A 20 -11.57 10.52 -15.23
N VAL A 21 -12.68 10.38 -14.49
CA VAL A 21 -13.03 9.18 -13.69
C VAL A 21 -13.03 7.90 -14.54
N CYS A 22 -13.53 7.94 -15.76
CA CYS A 22 -13.44 6.84 -16.72
C CYS A 22 -12.00 6.59 -17.20
N ALA A 23 -11.22 7.64 -17.44
CA ALA A 23 -9.84 7.53 -17.96
C ALA A 23 -8.81 7.07 -16.92
N ILE A 24 -9.01 7.37 -15.64
CA ILE A 24 -8.20 6.80 -14.54
C ILE A 24 -8.52 5.33 -14.28
N GLY A 25 -9.45 4.73 -15.01
CA GLY A 25 -9.81 3.33 -14.83
C GLY A 25 -10.24 3.09 -13.40
N CYS A 26 -11.40 3.65 -13.01
CA CYS A 26 -12.16 3.08 -11.91
C CYS A 26 -12.66 1.69 -12.32
N ASP A 27 -11.74 0.74 -12.47
CA ASP A 27 -11.96 -0.57 -11.91
C ASP A 27 -12.26 -0.27 -10.44
N SER A 28 -13.54 -0.32 -10.09
CA SER A 28 -14.04 -0.29 -8.71
C SER A 28 -12.98 -0.87 -7.78
N MET A 29 -12.55 -0.10 -6.76
CA MET A 29 -11.59 -0.58 -5.75
C MET A 29 -11.96 -2.03 -5.45
N PRO A 30 -11.06 -3.01 -5.67
CA PRO A 30 -11.41 -4.40 -5.47
C PRO A 30 -12.00 -4.52 -4.07
N SER A 31 -13.23 -5.04 -3.94
CA SER A 31 -13.91 -5.08 -2.63
C SER A 31 -13.06 -5.78 -1.57
N ASP A 32 -12.15 -6.64 -2.01
CA ASP A 32 -11.19 -7.40 -1.22
C ASP A 32 -9.81 -7.43 -1.90
N GLY A 33 -8.79 -6.94 -1.21
CA GLY A 33 -7.45 -6.80 -1.76
C GLY A 33 -6.34 -6.96 -0.74
N ALA A 34 -5.17 -6.45 -1.08
CA ALA A 34 -4.04 -6.32 -0.17
C ALA A 34 -3.44 -4.94 -0.29
N ILE A 35 -2.67 -4.54 0.71
CA ILE A 35 -1.87 -3.32 0.63
C ILE A 35 -0.46 -3.69 0.17
N TYR A 36 0.05 -3.00 -0.84
CA TYR A 36 1.42 -3.13 -1.34
C TYR A 36 2.16 -1.81 -1.18
N VAL A 37 3.34 -1.85 -0.55
CA VAL A 37 4.21 -0.67 -0.45
C VAL A 37 5.32 -0.75 -1.49
N ASP A 38 5.32 0.20 -2.42
CA ASP A 38 6.25 0.20 -3.56
C ASP A 38 7.60 0.87 -3.27
N GLY A 39 8.46 0.89 -4.31
CA GLY A 39 9.79 1.49 -4.24
C GLY A 39 9.82 2.99 -3.93
N GLU A 40 8.71 3.70 -4.13
CA GLU A 40 8.55 5.12 -3.81
C GLU A 40 7.92 5.34 -2.42
N GLN A 41 7.75 4.28 -1.62
CA GLN A 41 7.02 4.31 -0.34
C GLN A 41 5.53 4.64 -0.48
N LYS A 42 4.95 4.48 -1.67
CA LYS A 42 3.51 4.65 -1.83
C LYS A 42 2.79 3.39 -1.38
N VAL A 43 1.74 3.62 -0.58
CA VAL A 43 0.79 2.60 -0.16
C VAL A 43 -0.22 2.43 -1.27
N ASN A 44 -0.19 1.29 -1.95
CA ASN A 44 -1.08 0.95 -3.04
C ASN A 44 -2.05 -0.12 -2.58
N TYR A 45 -3.35 0.08 -2.80
CA TYR A 45 -4.33 -0.97 -2.65
C TYR A 45 -4.38 -1.78 -3.95
N ILE A 46 -4.18 -3.08 -3.87
CA ILE A 46 -4.08 -3.96 -5.03
C ILE A 46 -5.08 -5.11 -4.93
N SER A 47 -5.47 -5.66 -6.08
CA SER A 47 -6.38 -6.81 -6.11
C SER A 47 -5.74 -8.05 -5.48
N THR A 48 -6.58 -8.96 -4.96
CA THR A 48 -6.11 -10.27 -4.48
C THR A 48 -5.29 -11.03 -5.54
N ARG A 49 -5.66 -10.91 -6.83
CA ARG A 49 -4.91 -11.54 -7.94
C ARG A 49 -3.50 -10.99 -8.08
N GLU A 50 -3.32 -9.67 -7.93
CA GLU A 50 -2.00 -9.04 -7.97
C GLU A 50 -1.18 -9.39 -6.74
N ALA A 51 -1.80 -9.42 -5.56
CA ALA A 51 -1.17 -9.84 -4.32
C ALA A 51 -0.60 -11.27 -4.45
N LEU A 52 -1.38 -12.20 -5.00
CA LEU A 52 -0.94 -13.58 -5.25
C LEU A 52 0.26 -13.63 -6.21
N ARG A 53 0.26 -12.86 -7.30
CA ARG A 53 1.40 -12.79 -8.23
C ARG A 53 2.67 -12.27 -7.56
N ILE A 54 2.55 -11.29 -6.68
CA ILE A 54 3.69 -10.75 -5.92
C ILE A 54 4.20 -11.82 -4.93
N LEU A 55 3.30 -12.51 -4.21
CA LEU A 55 3.66 -13.60 -3.31
C LEU A 55 4.35 -14.76 -4.03
N GLU A 56 3.84 -15.16 -5.20
CA GLU A 56 4.50 -16.14 -6.08
C GLU A 56 5.91 -15.67 -6.48
N GLY A 57 6.06 -14.37 -6.76
CA GLY A 57 7.35 -13.76 -7.07
C GLY A 57 8.36 -13.80 -5.91
N PHE A 58 7.90 -13.81 -4.65
CA PHE A 58 8.78 -14.01 -3.49
C PHE A 58 9.29 -15.45 -3.41
N GLY A 59 8.48 -16.42 -3.84
CA GLY A 59 8.81 -17.84 -3.85
C GLY A 59 9.29 -18.34 -2.47
N ASN A 60 10.37 -19.11 -2.46
CA ASN A 60 10.92 -19.69 -1.23
C ASN A 60 11.61 -18.67 -0.31
N ASN A 61 11.79 -17.42 -0.76
CA ASN A 61 12.34 -16.35 0.07
C ASN A 61 11.26 -15.58 0.82
N SER A 62 9.99 -15.99 0.71
CA SER A 62 8.90 -15.37 1.45
C SER A 62 9.15 -15.43 2.96
N ALA A 63 9.10 -14.27 3.61
CA ALA A 63 9.12 -14.10 5.05
C ALA A 63 7.94 -13.24 5.47
N SER A 64 7.54 -13.35 6.73
CA SER A 64 6.45 -12.55 7.26
C SER A 64 6.67 -12.15 8.71
N VAL A 65 6.06 -11.03 9.10
CA VAL A 65 6.05 -10.53 10.47
C VAL A 65 4.72 -9.87 10.79
N MET A 66 4.23 -10.05 12.01
CA MET A 66 3.06 -9.31 12.48
C MET A 66 3.39 -7.82 12.63
N ILE A 67 2.44 -6.96 12.26
CA ILE A 67 2.59 -5.51 12.44
C ILE A 67 2.20 -5.17 13.88
N GLY A 68 3.17 -5.24 14.79
CA GLY A 68 2.95 -4.99 16.21
C GLY A 68 1.93 -5.94 16.84
N LYS A 69 0.94 -5.37 17.55
CA LYS A 69 -0.16 -6.12 18.19
C LYS A 69 -1.46 -6.09 17.37
N SER A 70 -1.36 -5.70 16.10
CA SER A 70 -2.52 -5.67 15.20
C SER A 70 -2.82 -7.05 14.63
N ASP A 71 -3.96 -7.15 13.96
CA ASP A 71 -4.35 -8.32 13.17
C ASP A 71 -3.71 -8.33 11.78
N TYR A 72 -2.78 -7.43 11.48
CA TYR A 72 -2.17 -7.31 10.16
C TYR A 72 -0.78 -7.97 10.12
N ILE A 73 -0.49 -8.62 9.00
CA ILE A 73 0.78 -9.29 8.74
C ILE A 73 1.44 -8.67 7.51
N LEU A 74 2.73 -8.37 7.65
CA LEU A 74 3.59 -7.90 6.59
C LEU A 74 4.31 -9.10 5.98
N ILE A 75 4.20 -9.29 4.67
CA ILE A 75 4.81 -10.37 3.90
C ILE A 75 5.79 -9.78 2.90
N TYR A 76 6.99 -10.32 2.82
CA TYR A 76 8.08 -9.74 2.03
C TYR A 76 9.08 -10.79 1.55
N ASP A 77 9.88 -10.42 0.55
CA ASP A 77 11.04 -11.21 0.15
C ASP A 77 12.20 -10.97 1.13
N ALA A 78 12.64 -12.02 1.82
CA ALA A 78 13.70 -11.99 2.82
C ALA A 78 15.03 -11.44 2.28
N SER A 79 15.28 -11.54 0.97
CA SER A 79 16.47 -10.99 0.32
C SER A 79 16.50 -9.46 0.29
N ARG A 80 15.35 -8.80 0.46
CA ARG A 80 15.22 -7.33 0.48
C ARG A 80 15.42 -6.70 1.85
N LYS A 81 15.56 -7.52 2.89
CA LYS A 81 15.82 -7.07 4.25
C LYS A 81 17.20 -6.42 4.36
N LEU A 82 17.23 -5.19 4.86
CA LEU A 82 18.46 -4.51 5.25
C LEU A 82 18.72 -4.75 6.73
N VAL A 83 19.98 -4.97 7.11
CA VAL A 83 20.40 -5.05 8.51
C VAL A 83 21.42 -3.96 8.78
N ILE A 84 21.10 -3.07 9.71
CA ILE A 84 21.93 -1.92 10.11
C ILE A 84 22.01 -1.91 11.63
N ASP A 85 23.23 -1.91 12.17
CA ASP A 85 23.49 -1.94 13.61
C ASP A 85 22.77 -3.08 14.37
N GLY A 86 22.58 -4.22 13.70
CA GLY A 86 21.87 -5.39 14.25
C GLY A 86 20.35 -5.34 14.11
N GLU A 87 19.79 -4.19 13.74
CA GLU A 87 18.36 -3.99 13.51
C GLU A 87 17.99 -4.27 12.05
N ALA A 88 16.81 -4.86 11.84
CA ALA A 88 16.33 -5.24 10.53
C ALA A 88 15.31 -4.23 9.98
N TYR A 89 15.40 -3.91 8.70
CA TYR A 89 14.57 -2.92 8.04
C TYR A 89 14.11 -3.38 6.65
N LEU A 90 12.91 -2.98 6.27
CA LEU A 90 12.38 -3.12 4.91
C LEU A 90 12.12 -1.74 4.33
N PRO A 91 12.89 -1.32 3.32
CA PRO A 91 12.58 -0.13 2.57
C PRO A 91 11.21 -0.31 1.91
N SER A 92 11.05 -1.29 1.01
CA SER A 92 9.86 -1.39 0.16
C SER A 92 9.65 -2.82 -0.37
N GLY A 93 8.59 -3.02 -1.15
CA GLY A 93 8.31 -4.26 -1.87
C GLY A 93 7.69 -5.32 -0.98
N TYR A 94 6.85 -4.90 -0.04
CA TYR A 94 6.16 -5.78 0.89
C TYR A 94 4.64 -5.63 0.77
N LEU A 95 3.96 -6.72 1.09
CA LEU A 95 2.50 -6.82 1.16
C LEU A 95 2.03 -6.76 2.59
N VAL A 96 0.82 -6.25 2.79
CA VAL A 96 0.10 -6.32 4.05
C VAL A 96 -1.26 -6.96 3.82
N MET A 97 -1.55 -7.96 4.66
CA MET A 97 -2.79 -8.72 4.66
C MET A 97 -3.29 -8.87 6.10
N LYS A 98 -4.52 -9.32 6.28
CA LYS A 98 -5.08 -9.64 7.60
C LYS A 98 -4.71 -11.06 8.00
N SER A 99 -4.41 -11.28 9.27
CA SER A 99 -4.00 -12.57 9.85
C SER A 99 -5.00 -12.98 10.94
N CYS A 100 -6.25 -13.18 10.56
CA CYS A 100 -7.30 -13.70 11.44
C CYS A 100 -7.69 -15.09 10.95
N ASN A 101 -7.34 -16.17 11.64
CA ASN A 101 -7.68 -17.54 11.21
C ASN A 101 -7.20 -17.91 9.78
N GLY A 102 -6.07 -17.34 9.34
CA GLY A 102 -5.53 -17.49 7.99
C GLY A 102 -5.17 -16.13 7.39
N LEU A 103 -4.61 -16.14 6.18
CA LEU A 103 -4.39 -14.91 5.41
C LEU A 103 -5.70 -14.50 4.75
N GLN A 104 -6.17 -13.31 5.07
CA GLN A 104 -7.36 -12.70 4.50
C GLN A 104 -7.03 -11.39 3.80
N ALA A 105 -7.90 -11.00 2.88
CA ALA A 105 -7.86 -9.70 2.24
C ALA A 105 -8.04 -8.57 3.28
N ILE A 106 -7.59 -7.38 2.89
CA ILE A 106 -7.87 -6.11 3.58
C ILE A 106 -9.15 -5.55 2.97
N ASP A 107 -10.11 -5.19 3.81
CA ASP A 107 -11.31 -4.46 3.43
C ASP A 107 -11.07 -2.94 3.50
N ASP A 108 -11.97 -2.14 2.93
CA ASP A 108 -11.85 -0.68 2.90
C ASP A 108 -11.82 -0.03 4.29
N GLU A 109 -12.48 -0.65 5.27
CA GLU A 109 -12.56 -0.16 6.65
C GLU A 109 -11.21 -0.32 7.39
N ASP A 110 -10.48 -1.41 7.10
CA ASP A 110 -9.17 -1.73 7.65
C ASP A 110 -8.04 -0.84 7.09
N ILE A 111 -8.20 -0.22 5.91
CA ILE A 111 -7.10 0.49 5.22
C ILE A 111 -6.48 1.57 6.12
N ALA A 112 -7.31 2.36 6.80
CA ALA A 112 -6.85 3.43 7.68
C ALA A 112 -6.02 2.89 8.86
N ASP A 113 -6.45 1.77 9.43
CA ASP A 113 -5.80 1.12 10.56
C ASP A 113 -4.48 0.47 10.15
N VAL A 114 -4.43 -0.16 8.97
CA VAL A 114 -3.17 -0.66 8.38
C VAL A 114 -2.18 0.48 8.18
N ILE A 115 -2.60 1.60 7.59
CA ILE A 115 -1.73 2.76 7.36
C ILE A 115 -1.21 3.32 8.69
N ALA A 116 -2.07 3.41 9.71
CA ALA A 116 -1.66 3.86 11.05
C ALA A 116 -0.63 2.89 11.67
N ALA A 117 -0.86 1.59 11.57
CA ALA A 117 0.02 0.55 12.08
C ALA A 117 1.39 0.60 11.37
N LEU A 118 1.43 0.73 10.04
CA LEU A 118 2.66 0.90 9.26
C LEU A 118 3.42 2.16 9.66
N LYS A 119 2.73 3.32 9.72
CA LYS A 119 3.35 4.61 10.07
C LYS A 119 4.00 4.58 11.45
N SER A 120 3.42 3.87 12.42
CA SER A 120 3.95 3.79 13.78
C SER A 120 5.36 3.15 13.86
N ARG A 121 5.74 2.36 12.84
CA ARG A 121 6.99 1.61 12.77
C ARG A 121 7.91 2.06 11.63
N MET A 122 7.50 3.11 10.93
CA MET A 122 8.25 3.66 9.82
C MET A 122 9.32 4.61 10.35
N THR A 123 10.57 4.38 9.97
CA THR A 123 11.71 5.19 10.39
C THR A 123 12.48 5.76 9.22
N MET A 124 13.20 6.86 9.44
CA MET A 124 14.11 7.44 8.47
C MET A 124 15.55 7.06 8.81
N LEU A 125 16.13 6.20 7.99
CA LEU A 125 17.51 5.75 8.10
C LEU A 125 18.45 6.74 7.42
N ALA A 126 19.52 7.13 8.10
CA ALA A 126 20.58 7.97 7.55
C ALA A 126 21.79 7.10 7.17
N LEU A 127 22.03 6.95 5.87
CA LEU A 127 23.15 6.19 5.30
C LEU A 127 24.12 7.15 4.61
N GLY A 128 24.96 7.80 5.41
CA GLY A 128 25.84 8.87 4.95
C GLY A 128 25.02 10.08 4.45
N LYS A 129 25.12 10.38 3.15
CA LYS A 129 24.33 11.46 2.51
C LYS A 129 22.91 11.03 2.12
N TYR A 130 22.61 9.74 2.16
CA TYR A 130 21.33 9.20 1.75
C TYR A 130 20.39 9.11 2.95
N ARG A 131 19.11 9.38 2.70
CA ARG A 131 18.02 9.15 3.65
C ARG A 131 17.01 8.22 3.01
N ILE A 132 16.69 7.15 3.71
CA ILE A 132 15.77 6.12 3.23
C ILE A 132 14.72 5.92 4.30
N GLN A 133 13.45 5.99 3.92
CA GLN A 133 12.35 5.59 4.79
C GLN A 133 12.20 4.07 4.70
N ALA A 134 12.11 3.42 5.85
CA ALA A 134 12.01 1.97 5.94
C ALA A 134 11.18 1.55 7.16
N TYR A 135 10.47 0.44 7.01
CA TYR A 135 9.76 -0.21 8.09
C TYR A 135 10.74 -1.01 8.96
N GLN A 136 10.72 -0.83 10.27
CA GLN A 136 11.55 -1.61 11.20
C GLN A 136 10.92 -2.97 11.50
N LEU A 137 11.67 -4.04 11.23
CA LEU A 137 11.32 -5.42 11.52
C LEU A 137 11.71 -5.76 12.96
N GLY A 138 10.80 -5.49 13.91
CA GLY A 138 10.94 -5.73 15.35
C GLY A 138 9.93 -4.93 16.14
#